data_AF-A0A8H6VR34-F1
#
_entry.id   AF-A0A8H6VR34-F1
#
_cell.length_a   1.000
_cell.length_b   1.000
_cell.length_c   1.000
_cell.angle_alpha   90.00
_cell.angle_beta   90.00
_cell.angle_gamma   90.00
#
_symmetry.space_group_name_H-M   'P 1'
#
loop_
_entity.id
_entity.type
_entity.pdbx_description
1 polymer ?
#
loop_
_entity_poly.entity_id
_entity_poly.type
_entity_poly.pdbx_seq_one_letter_code
_entity_poly.pdbx_strand_id
1 'polypeptide(L)'
;MWQPEPNWLAVGSGGVRTEPSLARTATAMSWIWFVGGNVDAREIHDAVRVQWSKAMARRDRWTEEVELLREEMKRVLRSLAKLQAIWLARAEMREVDDPSLVGGLRAYALRQVAMYKEISAAFYARWNLSAAQAVRIVVEEEN
;
A
#
# COMPACT_ATOMS: atom_id res chain seq x y z
N MET A 1 -64.35 -10.40 12.49
CA MET A 1 -64.92 -9.21 11.82
C MET A 1 -63.79 -8.22 11.69
N TRP A 2 -63.41 -7.91 10.45
CA TRP A 2 -62.19 -7.21 10.02
C TRP A 2 -62.02 -5.84 10.71
N GLN A 3 -60.84 -5.55 11.26
CA GLN A 3 -60.45 -4.18 11.64
C GLN A 3 -59.67 -3.55 10.48
N PRO A 4 -59.86 -2.26 10.17
CA PRO A 4 -59.24 -1.63 9.02
C PRO A 4 -57.72 -1.44 9.21
N GLU A 5 -56.98 -1.56 8.11
CA GLU A 5 -55.54 -1.32 8.03
C GLU A 5 -55.14 0.07 8.54
N PRO A 6 -53.97 0.24 9.21
CA PRO A 6 -53.51 1.54 9.66
C PRO A 6 -53.19 2.45 8.46
N ASN A 7 -53.89 3.59 8.40
CA ASN A 7 -53.59 4.67 7.47
C ASN A 7 -52.24 5.32 7.82
N TRP A 8 -51.20 4.98 7.07
CA TRP A 8 -49.82 5.45 7.25
C TRP A 8 -49.58 6.92 6.80
N LEU A 9 -50.63 7.68 6.48
CA LEU A 9 -50.54 9.04 5.93
C LEU A 9 -50.95 10.17 6.89
N ALA A 10 -50.73 10.07 8.20
CA ALA A 10 -50.91 11.24 9.05
C ALA A 10 -49.96 11.30 10.25
N VAL A 11 -49.37 12.49 10.39
CA VAL A 11 -48.52 12.99 11.48
C VAL A 11 -47.03 12.65 11.37
N GLY A 12 -46.40 13.27 10.37
CA GLY A 12 -44.98 13.61 10.36
C GLY A 12 -44.83 15.12 10.20
N SER A 13 -45.12 15.88 11.26
CA SER A 13 -44.95 17.34 11.26
C SER A 13 -43.46 17.69 11.28
N GLY A 14 -42.97 18.24 10.17
CA GLY A 14 -41.98 19.32 10.18
C GLY A 14 -40.52 18.96 10.46
N GLY A 15 -39.96 17.96 9.80
CA GLY A 15 -38.52 17.89 9.57
C GLY A 15 -38.23 18.25 8.12
N VAL A 16 -37.90 19.51 7.83
CA VAL A 16 -37.50 19.91 6.47
C VAL A 16 -36.23 19.14 6.12
N ARG A 17 -36.36 18.17 5.21
CA ARG A 17 -35.22 17.47 4.61
C ARG A 17 -34.54 18.45 3.66
N THR A 18 -33.58 19.22 4.17
CA THR A 18 -32.71 20.05 3.34
C THR A 18 -31.74 19.13 2.61
N GLU A 19 -32.05 18.82 1.36
CA GLU A 19 -31.05 18.33 0.39
C GLU A 19 -29.88 19.34 0.37
N PRO A 20 -28.61 18.89 0.50
CA PRO A 20 -27.48 19.79 0.45
C PRO A 20 -27.44 20.46 -0.93
N SER A 21 -27.78 21.74 -0.97
CA SER A 21 -27.68 22.55 -2.18
C SER A 21 -26.23 22.55 -2.65
N LEU A 22 -26.04 22.17 -3.92
CA LEU A 22 -24.76 22.07 -4.61
C LEU A 22 -24.11 23.44 -4.78
N ALA A 23 -23.53 23.98 -3.70
CA ALA A 23 -22.61 25.11 -3.74
C ALA A 23 -21.20 24.58 -3.41
N ARG A 24 -20.40 24.38 -4.46
CA ARG A 24 -18.98 23.99 -4.38
C ARG A 24 -18.21 25.12 -3.70
N THR A 25 -17.90 24.96 -2.41
CA THR A 25 -16.63 25.37 -1.73
C THR A 25 -16.66 25.22 -0.20
N ALA A 26 -17.74 24.74 0.41
CA ALA A 26 -17.68 24.14 1.74
C ALA A 26 -17.98 22.65 1.59
N THR A 27 -16.99 21.79 1.86
CA THR A 27 -17.19 20.33 1.92
C THR A 27 -18.17 20.05 3.07
N ALA A 28 -19.46 20.10 2.78
CA ALA A 28 -20.49 19.65 3.69
C ALA A 28 -20.15 18.20 4.05
N MET A 29 -19.89 17.93 5.34
CA MET A 29 -19.65 16.58 5.82
C MET A 29 -20.77 15.68 5.30
N SER A 30 -20.41 14.52 4.72
CA SER A 30 -21.40 13.64 4.14
C SER A 30 -22.44 13.25 5.19
N TRP A 31 -23.69 13.02 4.77
CA TRP A 31 -24.81 12.72 5.68
C TRP A 31 -24.54 11.52 6.59
N ILE A 32 -23.64 10.62 6.20
CA ILE A 32 -23.17 9.47 7.00
C ILE A 32 -22.45 9.90 8.29
N TRP A 33 -21.88 11.11 8.30
CA TRP A 33 -21.27 11.74 9.47
C TRP A 33 -22.27 12.54 10.31
N PHE A 34 -23.55 12.56 9.90
CA PHE A 34 -24.62 13.21 10.64
C PHE A 34 -25.35 12.15 11.47
N VAL A 35 -25.20 12.20 12.79
CA VAL A 35 -26.04 11.37 13.68
C VAL A 35 -27.36 12.12 13.86
N GLY A 36 -28.40 11.69 13.14
CA GLY A 36 -29.72 12.31 13.24
C GLY A 36 -30.45 11.91 14.54
N GLY A 37 -31.07 12.89 15.21
CA GLY A 37 -31.92 12.67 16.39
C GLY A 37 -31.34 13.22 17.70
N ASN A 38 -32.03 12.97 18.81
CA ASN A 38 -31.57 13.28 20.17
C ASN A 38 -30.62 12.16 20.64
N VAL A 39 -29.38 12.19 20.16
CA VAL A 39 -28.36 11.19 20.45
C VAL A 39 -27.82 11.42 21.86
N ASP A 40 -27.78 10.37 22.68
CA ASP A 40 -27.20 10.50 24.02
C ASP A 40 -25.70 10.84 23.90
N ALA A 41 -25.22 11.75 24.75
CA ALA A 41 -23.82 12.16 24.78
C ALA A 41 -22.87 10.96 24.96
N ARG A 42 -23.36 9.90 25.62
CA ARG A 42 -22.63 8.63 25.77
C ARG A 42 -22.41 7.91 24.44
N GLU A 43 -23.43 7.84 23.59
CA GLU A 43 -23.34 7.18 22.27
C GLU A 43 -22.36 7.91 21.34
N ILE A 44 -22.36 9.25 21.38
CA ILE A 44 -21.39 10.07 20.63
C ILE A 44 -19.97 9.81 21.16
N HIS A 45 -19.78 9.80 22.47
CA HIS A 45 -18.47 9.55 23.07
C HIS A 45 -17.94 8.16 22.72
N ASP A 46 -18.79 7.14 22.75
CA ASP A 46 -18.42 5.77 22.35
C ASP A 46 -18.10 5.69 20.85
N ALA A 47 -18.87 6.35 19.99
CA ALA A 47 -18.57 6.44 18.57
C ALA A 47 -17.20 7.10 18.32
N VAL A 48 -16.89 8.21 19.00
CA VAL A 48 -15.59 8.89 18.91
C VAL A 48 -14.46 7.98 19.39
N ARG A 49 -14.63 7.25 20.51
CA ARG A 49 -13.64 6.28 20.99
C ARG A 49 -13.38 5.17 19.97
N VAL A 50 -14.43 4.65 19.33
CA VAL A 50 -14.29 3.64 18.28
C VAL A 50 -13.52 4.20 17.09
N GLN A 51 -13.84 5.41 16.64
CA GLN A 51 -13.14 6.04 15.51
C GLN A 51 -11.67 6.33 15.86
N TRP A 52 -11.40 6.79 17.07
CA TRP A 52 -10.04 7.00 17.57
C TRP A 52 -9.24 5.69 17.58
N SER A 53 -9.81 4.61 18.15
CA SER A 53 -9.16 3.30 18.16
C SER A 53 -8.90 2.76 16.76
N LYS A 54 -9.83 2.96 15.82
CA LYS A 54 -9.63 2.59 14.41
C LYS A 54 -8.52 3.40 13.74
N ALA A 55 -8.47 4.70 13.99
CA ALA A 55 -7.43 5.58 13.46
C ALA A 55 -6.05 5.22 14.02
N MET A 56 -5.96 4.95 15.33
CA MET A 56 -4.75 4.48 15.99
C MET A 56 -4.28 3.14 15.42
N ALA A 57 -5.17 2.15 15.29
CA ALA A 57 -4.82 0.86 14.70
C ALA A 57 -4.31 0.97 13.25
N ARG A 58 -4.87 1.91 12.46
CA ARG A 58 -4.39 2.18 11.10
C ARG A 58 -3.00 2.82 11.10
N ARG A 59 -2.75 3.78 11.99
CA ARG A 59 -1.43 4.40 12.17
C ARG A 59 -0.39 3.34 12.53
N ASP A 60 -0.71 2.48 13.48
CA ASP A 60 0.22 1.46 13.98
C ASP A 60 0.53 0.44 12.88
N ARG A 61 -0.49 -0.03 12.16
CA ARG A 61 -0.30 -0.88 10.98
C ARG A 61 0.56 -0.23 9.91
N TRP A 62 0.28 1.03 9.57
CA TRP A 62 1.09 1.75 8.57
C TRP A 62 2.56 1.85 8.99
N THR A 63 2.80 2.08 10.28
CA THR A 63 4.16 2.14 10.83
C THR A 63 4.87 0.79 10.66
N GLU A 64 4.19 -0.30 11.02
CA GLU A 64 4.68 -1.67 10.82
C GLU A 64 4.94 -1.98 9.34
N GLU A 65 4.01 -1.64 8.44
CA GLU A 65 4.15 -1.84 6.99
C GLU A 65 5.38 -1.13 6.43
N VAL A 66 5.65 0.11 6.86
CA VAL A 66 6.83 0.86 6.44
C VAL A 66 8.12 0.20 6.94
N GLU A 67 8.14 -0.34 8.16
CA GLU A 67 9.28 -1.09 8.70
C GLU A 67 9.49 -2.42 7.96
N LEU A 68 8.42 -3.16 7.69
CA LEU A 68 8.45 -4.41 6.93
C LEU A 68 8.97 -4.18 5.51
N LEU A 69 8.53 -3.14 4.82
CA LEU A 69 9.01 -2.81 3.47
C LEU A 69 10.52 -2.54 3.45
N ARG A 70 11.07 -1.87 4.47
CA ARG A 70 12.52 -1.66 4.59
C ARG A 70 13.27 -2.98 4.79
N GLU A 71 12.75 -3.88 5.61
CA GLU A 71 13.34 -5.20 5.81
C GLU A 71 13.24 -6.09 4.58
N GLU A 72 12.13 -6.05 3.86
CA GLU A 72 11.97 -6.76 2.58
C GLU A 72 12.98 -6.29 1.54
N MET A 73 13.26 -4.98 1.45
CA MET A 73 14.33 -4.49 0.58
C MET A 73 15.72 -4.97 0.97
N LYS A 74 16.03 -5.04 2.27
CA LYS A 74 17.27 -5.68 2.72
C LYS A 74 17.30 -7.16 2.35
N ARG A 75 16.17 -7.89 2.45
CA ARG A 75 16.07 -9.31 2.07
C ARG A 75 16.27 -9.51 0.57
N VAL A 76 15.68 -8.67 -0.28
CA VAL A 76 15.85 -8.72 -1.74
C VAL A 76 17.31 -8.53 -2.11
N LEU A 77 17.99 -7.50 -1.58
CA LEU A 77 19.41 -7.26 -1.86
C LEU A 77 20.30 -8.42 -1.38
N ARG A 78 20.04 -8.98 -0.19
CA ARG A 78 20.75 -10.17 0.30
C ARG A 78 20.54 -11.39 -0.60
N SER A 79 19.33 -11.57 -1.11
CA SER A 79 18.99 -12.68 -2.00
C SER A 79 19.71 -12.56 -3.33
N LEU A 80 19.77 -11.35 -3.91
CA LEU A 80 20.55 -11.07 -5.12
C LEU A 80 22.04 -11.30 -4.91
N ALA A 81 22.61 -10.87 -3.78
CA ALA A 81 24.01 -11.13 -3.44
C ALA A 81 24.30 -12.64 -3.30
N LYS A 82 23.38 -13.39 -2.69
CA LYS A 82 23.49 -14.86 -2.61
C LYS A 82 23.46 -15.51 -3.99
N LEU A 83 22.58 -15.06 -4.89
CA LEU A 83 22.52 -15.55 -6.27
C LEU A 83 23.83 -15.26 -7.02
N GLN A 84 24.40 -14.06 -6.88
CA GLN A 84 25.71 -13.72 -7.44
C GLN A 84 26.80 -14.68 -6.95
N ALA A 85 26.85 -14.96 -5.64
CA ALA A 85 27.82 -15.90 -5.08
C ALA A 85 27.66 -17.32 -5.63
N ILE A 86 26.42 -17.80 -5.79
CA ILE A 86 26.14 -19.11 -6.39
C ILE A 86 26.64 -19.17 -7.82
N TRP A 87 26.39 -18.13 -8.62
CA TRP A 87 26.84 -18.10 -10.02
C TRP A 87 28.36 -17.93 -10.15
N LEU A 88 29.01 -17.20 -9.24
CA LEU A 88 30.47 -17.13 -9.17
C LEU A 88 31.08 -18.50 -8.88
N ALA A 89 30.56 -19.22 -7.88
CA ALA A 89 31.01 -20.57 -7.58
C ALA A 89 30.84 -21.53 -8.78
N ARG A 90 29.74 -21.38 -9.54
CA ARG A 90 29.53 -22.15 -10.79
C ARG A 90 30.52 -21.77 -11.89
N ALA A 91 30.95 -20.53 -11.98
CA ALA A 91 31.96 -20.09 -12.95
C ALA A 91 33.36 -20.67 -12.64
N GLU A 92 33.60 -21.03 -11.38
CA GLU A 92 34.85 -21.60 -10.89
C GLU A 92 34.86 -23.15 -10.90
N MET A 93 33.69 -23.79 -11.03
CA MET A 93 33.60 -25.25 -11.16
C MET A 93 34.24 -25.75 -12.47
N ARG A 94 35.02 -26.82 -12.35
CA ARG A 94 35.82 -27.43 -13.44
C ARG A 94 35.25 -28.73 -14.03
N GLU A 95 34.08 -29.18 -13.56
CA GLU A 95 33.57 -30.54 -13.83
C GLU A 95 32.86 -30.70 -15.18
N VAL A 96 33.54 -30.41 -16.28
CA VAL A 96 33.03 -30.71 -17.62
C VAL A 96 34.16 -31.26 -18.49
N ASP A 97 33.99 -32.48 -18.98
CA ASP A 97 34.99 -33.21 -19.76
C ASP A 97 35.22 -32.60 -21.16
N ASP A 98 34.26 -31.81 -21.68
CA ASP A 98 34.35 -31.10 -22.96
C ASP A 98 34.97 -29.69 -22.79
N PRO A 99 36.21 -29.46 -23.26
CA PRO A 99 36.87 -28.16 -23.14
C PRO A 99 36.15 -27.01 -23.82
N SER A 100 35.37 -27.29 -24.88
CA SER A 100 34.61 -26.26 -25.60
C SER A 100 33.40 -25.78 -24.79
N LEU A 101 32.80 -26.68 -24.01
CA LEU A 101 31.65 -26.40 -23.16
C LEU A 101 32.06 -25.64 -21.88
N VAL A 102 33.26 -25.87 -21.35
CA VAL A 102 33.81 -25.18 -20.16
C VAL A 102 33.83 -23.66 -20.35
N GLY A 103 34.32 -23.19 -21.51
CA GLY A 103 34.40 -21.76 -21.82
C GLY A 103 33.02 -21.09 -21.87
N GLY A 104 32.06 -21.74 -22.52
CA GLY A 104 30.68 -21.25 -22.65
C GLY A 104 29.94 -21.20 -21.31
N LEU A 105 30.06 -22.24 -20.50
CA LEU A 105 29.43 -22.30 -19.17
C LEU A 105 30.00 -21.23 -18.23
N ARG A 106 31.32 -21.03 -18.25
CA ARG A 106 31.95 -19.96 -17.48
C ARG A 106 31.49 -18.58 -17.95
N ALA A 107 31.48 -18.33 -19.25
CA ALA A 107 31.00 -17.06 -19.81
C ALA A 107 29.54 -16.79 -19.43
N TYR A 108 28.68 -17.81 -19.50
CA TYR A 108 27.28 -17.70 -19.11
C TYR A 108 27.12 -17.43 -17.60
N ALA A 109 27.84 -18.14 -16.75
CA ALA A 109 27.80 -17.93 -15.31
C ALA A 109 28.26 -16.50 -14.93
N LEU A 110 29.34 -16.01 -15.54
CA LEU A 110 29.81 -14.63 -15.33
C LEU A 110 28.79 -13.59 -15.83
N ARG A 111 28.10 -13.85 -16.95
CA ARG A 111 26.99 -13.00 -17.42
C ARG A 111 25.86 -12.95 -16.40
N GLN A 112 25.49 -14.09 -15.80
CA GLN A 112 24.47 -14.13 -14.73
C GLN A 112 24.88 -13.28 -13.53
N VAL A 113 26.15 -13.36 -13.09
CA VAL A 113 26.67 -12.52 -12.00
C VAL A 113 26.53 -11.04 -12.34
N ALA A 114 26.93 -10.62 -13.54
CA ALA A 114 26.81 -9.23 -13.98
C ALA A 114 25.35 -8.76 -13.96
N MET A 115 24.42 -9.56 -14.49
CA MET A 115 23.00 -9.25 -14.49
C MET A 115 22.43 -9.04 -13.07
N TYR A 116 22.70 -9.96 -12.13
CA TYR A 116 22.23 -9.80 -10.75
C TYR A 116 22.86 -8.60 -10.05
N LYS A 117 24.10 -8.24 -10.42
CA LYS A 117 24.77 -7.03 -9.89
C LYS A 117 24.08 -5.76 -10.38
N GLU A 118 23.71 -5.70 -11.66
CA GLU A 118 22.96 -4.59 -12.25
C GLU A 118 21.58 -4.44 -11.61
N ILE A 119 20.82 -5.54 -11.46
CA ILE A 119 19.51 -5.52 -10.80
C ILE A 119 19.63 -5.02 -9.35
N SER A 120 20.62 -5.52 -8.61
CA SER A 120 20.87 -5.11 -7.23
C SER A 120 21.19 -3.61 -7.14
N ALA A 121 22.05 -3.10 -8.03
CA ALA A 121 22.40 -1.68 -8.10
C ALA A 121 21.18 -0.82 -8.45
N ALA A 122 20.35 -1.24 -9.40
CA ALA A 122 19.14 -0.53 -9.80
C ALA A 122 18.13 -0.45 -8.65
N PHE A 123 17.88 -1.56 -7.96
CA PHE A 123 16.99 -1.56 -6.78
C PHE A 123 17.54 -0.71 -5.65
N TYR A 124 18.84 -0.80 -5.34
CA TYR A 124 19.45 0.03 -4.32
C TYR A 124 19.33 1.53 -4.65
N ALA A 125 19.64 1.91 -5.89
CA ALA A 125 19.54 3.30 -6.35
C ALA A 125 18.10 3.81 -6.25
N ARG A 126 17.12 3.03 -6.73
CA ARG A 126 15.69 3.40 -6.69
C ARG A 126 15.20 3.54 -5.25
N TRP A 127 15.61 2.63 -4.35
CA TRP A 127 15.20 2.65 -2.95
C TRP A 127 15.82 3.79 -2.14
N ASN A 128 17.03 4.23 -2.52
CA ASN A 128 17.75 5.29 -1.82
C ASN A 128 17.42 6.70 -2.36
N LEU A 129 16.44 6.83 -3.26
CA LEU A 129 15.94 8.14 -3.69
C LEU A 129 15.27 8.85 -2.51
N SER A 130 15.55 10.15 -2.35
CA SER A 130 14.77 10.98 -1.42
C SER A 130 13.32 11.07 -1.89
N ALA A 131 12.38 11.29 -0.95
CA ALA A 131 10.97 11.48 -1.29
C ALA A 131 10.75 12.60 -2.32
N ALA A 132 11.52 13.69 -2.23
CA ALA A 132 11.48 14.79 -3.20
C ALA A 132 11.93 14.35 -4.60
N GLN A 133 12.99 13.54 -4.69
CA GLN A 133 13.46 12.99 -5.97
C GLN A 133 12.47 11.97 -6.54
N ALA A 134 11.88 11.12 -5.69
CA ALA A 134 10.86 10.18 -6.12
C ALA A 134 9.62 10.90 -6.69
N VAL A 135 9.13 11.94 -6.02
CA VAL A 135 8.01 12.77 -6.51
C VAL A 135 8.36 13.45 -7.83
N ARG A 136 9.57 14.02 -7.95
CA ARG A 136 10.01 14.68 -9.19
C ARG A 136 10.02 13.73 -10.39
N ILE A 137 10.50 12.49 -10.21
CA ILE A 137 10.52 11.48 -11.28
C ILE A 137 9.10 11.14 -11.73
N VAL A 138 8.16 10.94 -10.79
CA VAL A 138 6.76 10.64 -11.14
C VAL A 138 6.13 11.78 -11.95
N VAL A 139 6.37 13.03 -11.56
CA VAL A 139 5.84 14.21 -12.28
C VAL A 139 6.48 14.37 -13.67
N GLU A 140 7.76 14.05 -13.84
CA GLU A 140 8.45 14.10 -15.14
C GLU A 140 8.06 12.93 -16.07
N GLU A 141 7.67 11.76 -15.54
CA GLU A 141 7.21 10.60 -16.33
C GLU A 141 5.74 10.72 -16.81
N GLU A 142 4.92 11.61 -16.22
CA GLU A 142 3.52 11.86 -16.59
C GLU A 142 3.32 12.94 -17.68
N ASN A 143 4.40 13.63 -18.09
CA ASN A 143 4.42 14.63 -19.16
C ASN A 143 5.12 14.13 -20.43
#